data_AF-A0A932L7U4-F1
#
_entry.id   AF-A0A932L7U4-F1
#
_cell.length_a   1.000
_cell.length_b   1.000
_cell.length_c   1.000
_cell.angle_alpha   90.00
_cell.angle_beta   90.00
_cell.angle_gamma   90.00
#
_symmetry.space_group_name_H-M   'P 1'
#
loop_
_entity.id
_entity.type
_entity.pdbx_description
1 polymer ?
#
loop_
_entity_poly.entity_id
_entity_poly.type
_entity_poly.pdbx_seq_one_letter_code
_entity_poly.pdbx_strand_id
1 'polypeptide(L)'
;EIRATLRAAREMFGNRRIWCVFQPHQLARTQHLFDQFAASFGDANRVFIAGIYTAREQTTELAATVGLQLAATIQQNGIDSRYVPELGTIVAHLEAHLEPADVLVTMGAGDIWKVADAFARRLSRYRQTG
;
A
#
# COMPACT_ATOMS: atom_id res chain seq x y z
N GLU A 1 -12.86 -3.63 -4.52
CA GLU A 1 -12.43 -2.22 -4.73
C GLU A 1 -10.98 -2.12 -5.20
N ILE A 2 -9.99 -2.65 -4.47
CA ILE A 2 -8.54 -2.61 -4.82
C ILE A 2 -8.26 -2.87 -6.31
N ARG A 3 -8.73 -4.00 -6.85
CA ARG A 3 -8.53 -4.38 -8.26
C ARG A 3 -9.08 -3.32 -9.23
N ALA A 4 -10.27 -2.78 -8.97
CA ALA A 4 -10.87 -1.79 -9.84
C ALA A 4 -10.07 -0.46 -9.81
N THR A 5 -9.63 -0.04 -8.63
CA THR A 5 -8.81 1.16 -8.47
C THR A 5 -7.46 1.04 -9.18
N LEU A 6 -6.76 -0.08 -9.00
CA LEU A 6 -5.46 -0.28 -9.64
C LEU A 6 -5.58 -0.44 -11.16
N ARG A 7 -6.63 -1.12 -11.62
CA ARG A 7 -6.95 -1.20 -13.06
C ARG A 7 -7.20 0.17 -13.66
N ALA A 8 -8.03 1.00 -13.03
CA ALA A 8 -8.28 2.36 -13.49
C ALA A 8 -6.99 3.20 -13.52
N ALA A 9 -6.12 3.06 -12.51
CA ALA A 9 -4.82 3.72 -12.49
C ALA A 9 -3.92 3.25 -13.66
N ARG A 10 -3.87 1.94 -13.93
CA ARG A 10 -3.13 1.37 -15.05
C ARG A 10 -3.64 1.88 -16.40
N GLU A 11 -4.96 1.88 -16.61
CA GLU A 11 -5.59 2.38 -17.83
C GLU A 11 -5.29 3.87 -18.06
N MET A 12 -5.28 4.68 -17.00
CA MET A 12 -5.04 6.12 -17.08
C MET A 12 -3.55 6.49 -17.28
N PHE A 13 -2.64 5.72 -16.69
CA PHE A 13 -1.22 6.05 -16.64
C PHE A 13 -0.32 5.16 -17.51
N GLY A 14 -0.89 4.19 -18.22
CA GLY A 14 -0.19 3.33 -19.17
C GLY A 14 0.94 2.55 -18.50
N ASN A 15 2.16 2.61 -19.06
CA ASN A 15 3.31 1.83 -18.60
C ASN A 15 4.05 2.44 -17.39
N ARG A 16 3.53 3.52 -16.79
CA ARG A 16 4.15 4.11 -15.59
C ARG A 16 4.18 3.12 -14.43
N ARG A 17 5.21 3.20 -13.58
CA ARG A 17 5.36 2.31 -12.43
C ARG A 17 4.36 2.71 -11.34
N ILE A 18 3.51 1.77 -10.94
CA ILE A 18 2.48 1.95 -9.93
C ILE A 18 2.95 1.36 -8.60
N TRP A 19 3.03 2.21 -7.58
CA TRP A 19 3.25 1.83 -6.20
C TRP A 19 1.92 1.87 -5.46
N CYS A 20 1.56 0.76 -4.81
CA CYS A 20 0.36 0.66 -3.99
C CYS A 20 0.76 0.55 -2.51
N VAL A 21 0.22 1.41 -1.66
CA VAL A 21 0.27 1.25 -0.21
C VAL A 21 -1.12 0.89 0.28
N PHE A 22 -1.26 -0.33 0.82
CA PHE A 22 -2.51 -0.84 1.33
C PHE A 22 -2.45 -1.00 2.85
N GLN A 23 -3.37 -0.35 3.57
CA GLN A 23 -3.59 -0.58 4.99
C GLN A 23 -4.89 -1.36 5.21
N PRO A 24 -4.82 -2.67 5.53
CA PRO A 24 -6.02 -3.47 5.76
C PRO A 24 -6.82 -2.96 6.98
N HIS A 25 -8.15 -3.04 6.91
CA HIS A 25 -9.04 -2.65 8.00
C HIS A 25 -9.58 -3.88 8.73
N GLN A 26 -9.29 -3.99 10.04
CA GLN A 26 -9.67 -5.09 10.91
C GLN A 26 -9.09 -6.45 10.53
N LEU A 27 -8.63 -7.19 11.55
CA LEU A 27 -8.05 -8.51 11.39
C LEU A 27 -9.05 -9.52 10.80
N ALA A 28 -10.25 -9.60 11.39
CA ALA A 28 -11.28 -10.56 10.96
C ALA A 28 -11.67 -10.38 9.48
N ARG A 29 -11.81 -9.13 9.02
CA ARG A 29 -12.11 -8.84 7.61
C ARG A 29 -10.96 -9.25 6.69
N THR A 30 -9.72 -9.01 7.12
CA THR A 30 -8.52 -9.37 6.37
C THR A 30 -8.41 -10.89 6.20
N GLN A 31 -8.68 -11.65 7.26
CA GLN A 31 -8.72 -13.11 7.20
C GLN A 31 -9.87 -13.62 6.32
N HIS A 32 -11.07 -13.06 6.47
CA HIS A 32 -12.24 -13.46 5.68
C HIS A 32 -12.07 -13.24 4.18
N LEU A 33 -11.37 -12.16 3.79
CA LEU A 33 -11.16 -11.78 2.39
C LEU A 33 -9.73 -12.05 1.91
N PHE A 34 -8.97 -12.90 2.61
CA PHE A 34 -7.53 -13.07 2.41
C PHE A 34 -7.17 -13.36 0.95
N ASP A 35 -7.76 -14.40 0.36
CA ASP A 35 -7.49 -14.80 -1.03
C ASP A 35 -7.91 -13.72 -2.03
N GLN A 36 -9.01 -13.03 -1.75
CA GLN A 36 -9.48 -11.93 -2.60
C GLN A 36 -8.51 -10.75 -2.57
N PHE A 37 -7.95 -10.41 -1.41
CA PHE A 37 -6.91 -9.40 -1.30
C PHE A 37 -5.63 -9.84 -1.99
N ALA A 38 -5.16 -11.06 -1.75
CA ALA A 38 -3.95 -11.59 -2.38
C ALA A 38 -4.01 -11.56 -3.92
N ALA A 39 -5.20 -11.74 -4.50
CA ALA A 39 -5.44 -11.71 -5.95
C ALA A 39 -5.80 -10.32 -6.51
N SER A 40 -5.76 -9.25 -5.72
CA SER A 40 -6.27 -7.92 -6.14
C SER A 40 -5.21 -6.96 -6.70
N PHE A 41 -3.93 -7.29 -6.61
CA PHE A 41 -2.83 -6.32 -6.83
C PHE A 41 -2.13 -6.43 -8.20
N GLY A 42 -2.66 -7.22 -9.14
CA GLY A 42 -1.99 -7.53 -10.41
C GLY A 42 -1.61 -6.34 -11.31
N ASP A 43 -2.29 -5.20 -11.16
CA ASP A 43 -2.00 -3.98 -11.93
C ASP A 43 -0.93 -3.08 -11.29
N ALA A 44 -0.48 -3.40 -10.06
CA ALA A 44 0.59 -2.69 -9.36
C ALA A 44 1.96 -3.29 -9.68
N ASN A 45 3.00 -2.44 -9.69
CA ASN A 45 4.38 -2.90 -9.82
C ASN A 45 5.01 -3.21 -8.46
N ARG A 46 4.65 -2.42 -7.43
CA ARG A 46 5.12 -2.60 -6.06
C ARG A 46 3.97 -2.41 -5.07
N VAL A 47 3.94 -3.23 -4.03
CA VAL A 47 2.90 -3.21 -2.99
C VAL A 47 3.54 -3.18 -1.61
N PHE A 48 3.12 -2.22 -0.79
CA PHE A 48 3.36 -2.24 0.64
C PHE A 48 2.08 -2.59 1.37
N ILE A 49 2.14 -3.61 2.22
CA ILE A 49 1.09 -3.97 3.16
C ILE A 49 1.46 -3.35 4.52
N ALA A 50 0.70 -2.34 4.94
CA ALA A 50 0.88 -1.71 6.24
C ALA A 50 0.27 -2.55 7.37
N GLY A 51 0.57 -2.16 8.62
CA GLY A 51 -0.01 -2.79 9.80
C GLY A 51 -1.53 -2.74 9.74
N ILE A 52 -2.18 -3.89 10.00
CA ILE A 52 -3.64 -4.00 9.98
C ILE A 52 -4.20 -3.03 11.01
N TYR A 53 -5.03 -2.10 10.56
CA TYR A 53 -5.66 -1.15 11.46
C TYR A 53 -6.73 -1.87 12.27
N THR A 54 -6.46 -2.11 13.55
CA THR A 54 -7.41 -2.67 14.51
C THR A 54 -7.85 -1.55 15.46
N ALA A 55 -9.16 -1.29 15.55
CA ALA A 55 -9.70 -0.33 16.52
C ALA A 55 -9.54 -0.80 18.00
N ARG A 56 -8.92 -1.97 18.24
CA ARG A 56 -8.64 -2.57 19.54
C ARG A 56 -7.22 -3.17 19.51
N GLU A 57 -6.44 -2.95 20.57
CA GLU A 57 -4.99 -3.17 20.61
C GLU A 57 -4.55 -4.63 20.89
N GLN A 58 -5.46 -5.55 21.21
CA GLN A 58 -5.09 -6.86 21.78
C GLN A 58 -4.64 -7.93 20.75
N THR A 59 -4.56 -7.63 19.46
CA THR A 59 -4.28 -8.64 18.41
C THR A 59 -3.06 -8.30 17.54
N THR A 60 -2.02 -7.66 18.11
CA THR A 60 -0.87 -7.15 17.34
C THR A 60 -0.05 -8.26 16.67
N GLU A 61 0.24 -9.37 17.37
CA GLU A 61 1.05 -10.46 16.81
C GLU A 61 0.32 -11.18 15.67
N LEU A 62 -0.93 -11.60 15.90
CA LEU A 62 -1.72 -12.26 14.86
C LEU A 62 -1.97 -11.34 13.66
N ALA A 63 -2.18 -10.04 13.91
CA ALA A 63 -2.29 -9.06 12.83
C ALA A 63 -1.00 -8.95 12.01
N ALA A 64 0.17 -8.96 12.67
CA ALA A 64 1.45 -8.96 11.98
C ALA A 64 1.65 -10.25 11.17
N THR A 65 1.31 -11.42 11.72
CA THR A 65 1.37 -12.70 10.99
C THR A 65 0.48 -12.68 9.75
N VAL A 66 -0.76 -12.22 9.87
CA VAL A 66 -1.69 -12.13 8.72
C VAL A 66 -1.19 -11.12 7.69
N GLY A 67 -0.63 -9.99 8.10
CA GLY A 67 -0.02 -9.00 7.20
C GLY A 67 1.18 -9.56 6.44
N LEU A 68 2.08 -10.27 7.13
CA LEU A 68 3.23 -10.97 6.55
C LEU A 68 2.78 -12.04 5.54
N GLN A 69 1.81 -12.86 5.92
CA GLN A 69 1.25 -13.89 5.04
C GLN A 69 0.64 -13.28 3.78
N LEU A 70 -0.16 -12.21 3.94
CA LEU A 70 -0.77 -11.52 2.80
C LEU A 70 0.30 -10.99 1.84
N ALA A 71 1.33 -10.32 2.36
CA ALA A 71 2.42 -9.81 1.54
C ALA A 71 3.15 -10.93 0.80
N ALA A 72 3.42 -12.06 1.48
CA ALA A 72 4.08 -13.22 0.90
C ALA A 72 3.23 -13.90 -0.19
N THR A 73 1.92 -14.04 0.00
CA THR A 73 1.03 -14.60 -1.03
C THR A 73 0.95 -13.70 -2.27
N ILE A 74 0.92 -12.37 -2.08
CA ILE A 74 1.01 -11.42 -3.21
C ILE A 74 2.35 -11.58 -3.95
N GLN A 75 3.45 -11.78 -3.22
CA GLN A 75 4.77 -12.07 -3.81
C GLN A 75 4.76 -13.36 -4.65
N GLN A 76 4.11 -14.42 -4.15
CA GLN A 76 3.95 -15.69 -4.87
C GLN A 76 3.15 -15.53 -6.17
N ASN A 77 2.27 -14.52 -6.24
CA ASN A 77 1.54 -14.15 -7.44
C ASN A 77 2.36 -13.29 -8.43
N GLY A 78 3.65 -13.10 -8.19
CA GLY A 78 4.58 -12.41 -9.10
C GLY A 78 4.66 -10.89 -8.95
N ILE A 79 4.12 -10.33 -7.86
CA ILE A 79 4.10 -8.88 -7.60
C ILE A 79 5.11 -8.57 -6.48
N ASP A 80 5.98 -7.56 -6.66
CA ASP A 80 6.91 -7.13 -5.60
C ASP A 80 6.11 -6.54 -4.42
N SER A 81 6.08 -7.28 -3.30
CA SER A 81 5.20 -7.04 -2.18
C SER A 81 5.92 -7.21 -0.85
N ARG A 82 5.73 -6.26 0.06
CA ARG A 82 6.39 -6.25 1.37
C ARG A 82 5.44 -5.84 2.48
N TYR A 83 5.49 -6.55 3.60
CA TYR A 83 4.84 -6.12 4.82
C TYR A 83 5.74 -5.13 5.56
N VAL A 84 5.22 -3.93 5.82
CA VAL A 84 5.93 -2.85 6.53
C VAL A 84 4.91 -2.21 7.50
N PRO A 85 4.88 -2.61 8.78
CA PRO A 85 3.81 -2.22 9.68
C PRO A 85 3.70 -0.70 9.88
N GLU A 86 4.83 -0.02 9.95
CA GLU A 86 4.91 1.41 10.27
C GLU A 86 4.78 2.27 9.01
N LEU A 87 3.72 3.10 8.97
CA LEU A 87 3.50 4.05 7.86
C LEU A 87 4.67 5.02 7.67
N GLY A 88 5.35 5.43 8.74
CA GLY A 88 6.53 6.31 8.67
C GLY A 88 7.68 5.69 7.88
N THR A 89 7.92 4.38 8.08
CA THR A 89 8.93 3.62 7.35
C THR A 89 8.58 3.53 5.86
N ILE A 90 7.30 3.33 5.53
CA ILE A 90 6.82 3.33 4.14
C ILE A 90 7.05 4.71 3.51
N VAL A 91 6.69 5.79 4.20
CA VAL A 91 6.88 7.16 3.70
C VAL A 91 8.36 7.42 3.40
N ALA A 92 9.26 7.12 4.34
CA ALA A 92 10.70 7.31 4.14
C ALA A 92 11.24 6.47 2.96
N HIS A 93 10.77 5.23 2.80
CA HIS A 93 11.15 4.40 1.67
C HIS A 93 10.67 5.01 0.35
N LEU A 94 9.41 5.41 0.26
CA LEU A 94 8.87 6.05 -0.93
C LEU A 94 9.64 7.35 -1.25
N GLU A 95 10.07 8.11 -0.24
CA GLU A 95 10.74 9.41 -0.45
C GLU A 95 12.13 9.24 -1.08
N ALA A 96 12.78 8.10 -0.81
CA ALA A 96 14.08 7.75 -1.35
C ALA A 96 14.00 7.07 -2.73
N HIS A 97 12.86 6.49 -3.11
CA HIS A 97 12.78 5.60 -4.28
C HIS A 97 11.71 5.98 -5.32
N LEU A 98 10.75 6.85 -4.99
CA LEU A 98 9.80 7.34 -6.00
C LEU A 98 10.51 8.25 -6.99
N GLU A 99 10.26 8.01 -8.26
CA GLU A 99 10.82 8.76 -9.38
C GLU A 99 9.75 9.67 -10.02
N PRO A 100 10.15 10.72 -10.74
CA PRO A 100 9.23 11.45 -11.61
C PRO A 100 8.49 10.48 -12.54
N ALA A 101 7.19 10.71 -12.70
CA ALA A 101 6.26 9.86 -13.46
C ALA A 101 5.85 8.52 -12.81
N ASP A 102 6.33 8.18 -11.61
CA ASP A 102 5.70 7.13 -10.80
C ASP A 102 4.27 7.53 -10.41
N VAL A 103 3.42 6.52 -10.19
CA VAL A 103 2.06 6.68 -9.67
C VAL A 103 2.00 6.05 -8.28
N LEU A 104 1.68 6.85 -7.27
CA LEU A 104 1.43 6.38 -5.92
C LEU A 104 -0.08 6.25 -5.70
N VAL A 105 -0.53 5.05 -5.33
CA VAL A 105 -1.91 4.78 -4.92
C VAL A 105 -1.90 4.37 -3.45
N THR A 106 -2.57 5.15 -2.61
CA THR A 106 -2.78 4.82 -1.19
C THR A 106 -4.22 4.39 -1.00
N MET A 107 -4.46 3.25 -0.37
CA MET A 107 -5.82 2.74 -0.16
C MET A 107 -5.93 1.92 1.13
N GLY A 108 -7.13 1.83 1.68
CA GLY A 108 -7.37 1.18 2.97
C GLY A 108 -8.09 2.10 3.92
N ALA A 109 -7.87 1.91 5.21
CA ALA A 109 -8.54 2.66 6.27
C ALA A 109 -7.57 3.16 7.33
N GLY A 110 -8.08 3.94 8.29
CA GLY A 110 -7.29 4.47 9.39
C GLY A 110 -6.40 5.63 8.94
N ASP A 111 -5.10 5.46 9.10
CA ASP A 111 -4.10 6.53 8.97
C ASP A 111 -3.43 6.59 7.60
N ILE A 112 -3.84 5.76 6.66
CA ILE A 112 -3.24 5.66 5.33
C ILE A 112 -3.22 7.00 4.57
N TRP A 113 -4.17 7.90 4.84
CA TRP A 113 -4.20 9.25 4.26
C TRP A 113 -2.96 10.08 4.61
N LYS A 114 -2.30 9.80 5.76
CA LYS A 114 -1.07 10.47 6.19
C LYS A 114 0.08 10.23 5.21
N VAL A 115 0.09 9.07 4.52
CA VAL A 115 1.08 8.77 3.48
C VAL A 115 0.92 9.74 2.30
N ALA A 116 -0.30 9.91 1.80
CA ALA A 116 -0.59 10.83 0.70
C ALA A 116 -0.26 12.30 1.08
N ASP A 117 -0.66 12.71 2.28
CA ASP A 117 -0.45 14.07 2.78
C ASP A 117 1.04 14.41 3.00
N ALA A 118 1.82 13.46 3.52
CA ALA A 118 3.29 13.60 3.63
C ALA A 118 3.95 13.83 2.26
N PHE A 119 3.50 13.10 1.23
CA PHE A 119 3.99 13.26 -0.13
C PHE A 119 3.57 14.57 -0.80
N ALA A 120 2.31 14.97 -0.64
CA ALA A 120 1.82 16.23 -1.20
C ALA A 120 2.63 17.42 -0.68
N ARG A 121 2.95 17.44 0.63
CA ARG A 121 3.81 18.48 1.23
C ARG A 121 5.21 18.53 0.61
N ARG A 122 5.77 17.39 0.21
CA ARG A 122 7.08 17.33 -0.48
C ARG A 122 7.01 17.93 -1.88
N LEU A 123 5.98 17.60 -2.67
CA LEU A 123 5.81 18.15 -4.02
C LEU A 123 5.66 19.67 -4.00
N SER A 124 4.97 20.23 -2.99
CA SER A 124 4.86 21.68 -2.80
C SER A 124 6.21 22.34 -2.54
N ARG A 125 7.14 21.68 -1.84
CA ARG A 125 8.51 22.18 -1.64
C ARG A 125 9.34 22.12 -2.92
N TYR A 126 9.19 21.04 -3.69
CA TYR A 126 9.91 20.86 -4.97
C TYR A 126 9.56 21.94 -6.00
N ARG A 127 8.29 22.40 -6.02
CA ARG A 127 7.81 23.48 -6.92
C ARG A 127 8.23 24.89 -6.50
N GLN A 128 8.78 25.07 -5.30
CA GLN A 128 9.25 26.37 -4.81
C GLN A 128 10.78 26.55 -4.96
N THR A 129 11.51 25.46 -5.18
CA THR A 129 12.98 25.46 -5.28
C THR A 129 13.52 25.15 -6.68
N GLY A 130 12.65 24.93 -7.66
CA GLY A 130 13.00 24.74 -9.08
C GLY A 130 12.25 25.73 -9.95
#